data_AF-A0A8S3VL28-F1
#
_entry.id   AF-A0A8S3VL28-F1
#
_cell.length_a   1.000
_cell.length_b   1.000
_cell.length_c   1.000
_cell.angle_alpha   90.00
_cell.angle_beta   90.00
_cell.angle_gamma   90.00
#
_symmetry.space_group_name_H-M   'P 1'
#
loop_
_entity.id
_entity.type
_entity.pdbx_description
1 polymer ?
#
loop_
_entity_poly.entity_id
_entity_poly.type
_entity_poly.pdbx_seq_one_letter_code
_entity_poly.pdbx_strand_id
1 'polypeptide(L)'
;MSFIDKYVTCEIPDEKVDKELHDIVMAVHQHSKNHSKTCKKKGTVCRFNFPRPPSTKTFISEPSKPDKDSKKDEKEAKEILSGLWKVIKEHENENLDVSEIFNKSGLTQESFEKYFRFITNRNTVVLKREPNEIYTNQYNPHLLRAWNANMDIQYILDAFSCVVYIISYISKAERELGLLLQQTKNEAEEGNLNAQQTLKNWNFILTP
;
A
#
# COMPACT_ATOMS: atom_id res chain seq x y z
N MET A 1 19.47 -1.37 -5.10
CA MET A 1 18.17 -1.97 -5.48
C MET A 1 18.28 -3.46 -5.78
N SER A 2 19.43 -3.97 -6.23
CA SER A 2 19.67 -5.40 -6.51
C SER A 2 19.15 -6.40 -5.47
N PHE A 3 19.21 -6.09 -4.16
CA PHE A 3 18.63 -6.95 -3.14
C PHE A 3 17.10 -7.07 -3.26
N ILE A 4 16.40 -5.95 -3.47
CA ILE A 4 14.94 -5.91 -3.60
C ILE A 4 14.55 -6.68 -4.87
N ASP A 5 15.17 -6.34 -6.00
CA ASP A 5 14.86 -6.97 -7.30
C ASP A 5 15.14 -8.48 -7.30
N LYS A 6 16.08 -8.95 -6.47
CA LYS A 6 16.36 -10.38 -6.31
C LYS A 6 15.26 -11.15 -5.58
N TYR A 7 14.56 -10.52 -4.63
CA TYR A 7 13.67 -11.23 -3.71
C TYR A 7 12.21 -10.78 -3.77
N VAL A 8 11.92 -9.64 -4.38
CA VAL A 8 10.59 -9.05 -4.43
C VAL A 8 10.33 -8.59 -5.85
N THR A 9 9.25 -9.10 -6.43
CA THR A 9 8.77 -8.71 -7.76
C THR A 9 7.26 -8.52 -7.74
N CYS A 10 6.73 -7.82 -8.73
CA CYS A 10 5.32 -7.82 -9.08
C CYS A 10 5.08 -8.28 -10.52
N GLU A 11 6.10 -8.87 -11.13
CA GLU A 11 6.06 -9.38 -12.49
C GLU A 11 5.01 -10.48 -12.63
N ILE A 12 4.27 -10.47 -13.73
CA ILE A 12 3.44 -11.60 -14.14
C ILE A 12 4.29 -12.44 -15.09
N PRO A 13 4.77 -13.63 -14.70
CA PRO A 13 5.63 -14.45 -15.56
C PRO A 13 4.93 -14.80 -16.87
N ASP A 14 5.69 -14.96 -17.95
CA ASP A 14 5.14 -15.45 -19.22
C ASP A 14 4.60 -16.88 -19.03
N GLU A 15 3.34 -17.09 -19.42
CA GLU A 15 2.65 -18.38 -19.31
C GLU A 15 3.42 -19.53 -20.01
N LYS A 16 4.14 -19.24 -21.10
CA LYS A 16 4.93 -20.24 -21.84
C LYS A 16 6.24 -20.58 -21.15
N VAL A 17 6.78 -19.67 -20.36
CA VAL A 17 8.07 -19.84 -19.65
C VAL A 17 7.84 -20.49 -18.29
N ASP A 18 6.85 -20.01 -17.55
CA ASP A 18 6.57 -20.43 -16.18
C ASP A 18 5.07 -20.42 -15.88
N LYS A 19 4.36 -21.37 -16.48
CA LYS A 19 2.91 -21.53 -16.34
C LYS A 19 2.47 -21.66 -14.88
N GLU A 20 3.21 -22.41 -14.07
CA GLU A 20 2.84 -22.65 -12.67
C GLU A 20 2.85 -21.34 -11.87
N LEU A 21 3.93 -20.56 -11.95
CA LEU A 21 4.00 -19.30 -11.22
C LEU A 21 3.01 -18.28 -11.78
N HIS A 22 2.83 -18.25 -13.11
CA HIS A 22 1.81 -17.43 -13.76
C HIS A 22 0.41 -17.69 -13.18
N ASP A 23 -0.01 -18.96 -13.16
CA ASP A 23 -1.32 -19.38 -12.67
C ASP A 23 -1.52 -18.95 -11.19
N ILE A 24 -0.50 -19.13 -10.35
CA ILE A 24 -0.56 -18.75 -8.94
C ILE A 24 -0.67 -17.22 -8.80
N VAL A 25 0.17 -16.45 -9.50
CA VAL A 25 0.17 -14.98 -9.44
C VAL A 25 -1.18 -14.42 -9.86
N MET A 26 -1.73 -14.93 -10.97
CA MET A 26 -3.05 -14.53 -11.48
C MET A 26 -4.19 -14.90 -10.54
N ALA A 27 -4.08 -16.04 -9.85
CA ALA A 27 -5.11 -16.50 -8.92
C ALA A 27 -5.11 -15.74 -7.59
N VAL A 28 -3.94 -15.49 -6.98
CA VAL A 28 -3.88 -15.06 -5.56
C VAL A 28 -3.16 -13.74 -5.30
N HIS A 29 -2.48 -13.14 -6.29
CA HIS A 29 -1.75 -11.86 -6.11
C HIS A 29 -2.37 -10.67 -6.86
N GLN A 30 -3.54 -10.85 -7.47
CA GLN A 30 -4.25 -9.78 -8.16
C GLN A 30 -5.14 -8.97 -7.21
N HIS A 31 -4.94 -7.65 -7.19
CA HIS A 31 -5.84 -6.75 -6.49
C HIS A 31 -7.06 -6.41 -7.37
N SER A 32 -8.26 -6.56 -6.82
CA SER A 32 -9.49 -6.27 -7.57
C SER A 32 -9.60 -4.79 -7.96
N LYS A 33 -9.81 -4.53 -9.26
CA LYS A 33 -10.06 -3.20 -9.83
C LYS A 33 -11.35 -2.55 -9.30
N ASN A 34 -12.29 -3.35 -8.79
CA ASN A 34 -13.59 -2.87 -8.31
C ASN A 34 -13.55 -2.26 -6.90
N HIS A 35 -12.48 -2.49 -6.13
CA HIS A 35 -12.27 -2.02 -4.75
C HIS A 35 -13.50 -2.23 -3.82
N SER A 36 -13.50 -3.34 -3.07
CA SER A 36 -14.54 -3.67 -2.10
C SER A 36 -14.73 -2.58 -1.01
N LYS A 37 -15.83 -2.66 -0.26
CA LYS A 37 -16.07 -1.75 0.89
C LYS A 37 -14.94 -1.79 1.91
N THR A 38 -14.36 -2.97 2.17
CA THR A 38 -13.23 -3.14 3.11
C THR A 38 -11.90 -2.66 2.56
N CYS A 39 -11.78 -2.54 1.23
CA CYS A 39 -10.64 -1.93 0.56
C CYS A 39 -10.64 -0.41 0.73
N LYS A 40 -11.81 0.24 0.74
CA LYS A 40 -11.94 1.69 0.91
C LYS A 40 -11.85 2.03 2.41
N LYS A 41 -10.82 2.79 2.83
CA LYS A 41 -10.63 3.19 4.23
C LYS A 41 -10.21 4.64 4.34
N LYS A 42 -10.75 5.36 5.34
CA LYS A 42 -10.41 6.78 5.63
C LYS A 42 -10.54 7.71 4.41
N GLY A 43 -11.60 7.54 3.60
CA GLY A 43 -11.85 8.37 2.42
C GLY A 43 -10.93 8.12 1.22
N THR A 44 -10.05 7.12 1.28
CA THR A 44 -9.20 6.74 0.13
C THR A 44 -9.92 5.77 -0.81
N VAL A 45 -9.56 5.81 -2.10
CA VAL A 45 -10.06 4.88 -3.11
C VAL A 45 -9.58 3.44 -2.82
N CYS A 46 -8.38 3.29 -2.28
CA CYS A 46 -7.79 2.00 -1.92
C CYS A 46 -6.87 2.13 -0.70
N ARG A 47 -7.12 1.36 0.37
CA ARG A 47 -6.28 1.31 1.57
C ARG A 47 -4.86 0.78 1.33
N PHE A 48 -4.67 0.07 0.21
CA PHE A 48 -3.40 -0.55 -0.20
C PHE A 48 -2.72 0.23 -1.34
N ASN A 49 -3.27 1.39 -1.70
CA ASN A 49 -2.70 2.27 -2.72
C ASN A 49 -2.62 1.65 -4.12
N PHE A 50 -3.57 0.78 -4.48
CA PHE A 50 -3.75 0.34 -5.87
C PHE A 50 -4.61 1.33 -6.67
N PRO A 51 -4.36 1.49 -7.99
CA PRO A 51 -3.23 0.93 -8.74
C PRO A 51 -1.89 1.54 -8.30
N ARG A 52 -0.82 0.73 -8.31
CA ARG A 52 0.54 1.22 -8.01
C ARG A 52 1.21 1.73 -9.28
N PRO A 53 2.08 2.75 -9.20
CA PRO A 53 2.63 3.39 -10.39
C PRO A 53 3.51 2.42 -11.19
N PRO A 54 3.48 2.50 -12.54
CA PRO A 54 4.47 1.84 -13.38
C PRO A 54 5.84 2.50 -13.25
N SER A 55 6.90 1.73 -13.47
CA SER A 55 8.28 2.24 -13.46
C SER A 55 9.23 1.31 -14.19
N THR A 56 10.19 1.87 -14.92
CA THR A 56 11.19 1.07 -15.67
C THR A 56 12.25 0.43 -14.76
N LYS A 57 12.40 0.92 -13.52
CA LYS A 57 13.34 0.38 -12.53
C LYS A 57 12.81 0.56 -11.11
N THR A 58 13.28 -0.29 -10.20
CA THR A 58 13.02 -0.10 -8.77
C THR A 58 13.81 1.09 -8.23
N PHE A 59 13.19 1.93 -7.41
CA PHE A 59 13.85 3.06 -6.73
C PHE A 59 13.21 3.35 -5.36
N ILE A 60 13.94 4.10 -4.53
CA ILE A 60 13.41 4.65 -3.27
C ILE A 60 13.04 6.11 -3.52
N SER A 61 11.79 6.45 -3.27
CA SER A 61 11.33 7.83 -3.25
C SER A 61 11.41 8.37 -1.83
N GLU A 62 12.21 9.41 -1.65
CA GLU A 62 12.27 10.18 -0.40
C GLU A 62 11.42 11.45 -0.56
N PRO A 63 10.55 11.78 0.41
CA PRO A 63 9.73 12.99 0.35
C PRO A 63 10.60 14.23 0.22
N SER A 64 10.18 15.17 -0.62
CA SER A 64 10.78 16.50 -0.59
C SER A 64 10.50 17.15 0.77
N LYS A 65 11.48 17.90 1.30
CA LYS A 65 11.26 18.70 2.51
C LYS A 65 10.19 19.78 2.20
N PRO A 66 9.27 20.04 3.13
CA PRO A 66 8.23 21.06 2.93
C PRO A 66 8.84 22.46 3.05
N ASP A 67 9.23 23.05 1.94
CA ASP A 67 9.61 24.47 1.82
C ASP A 67 8.51 25.28 1.13
N LYS A 68 8.56 26.62 1.17
CA LYS A 68 7.48 27.48 0.63
C LYS A 68 7.17 27.25 -0.85
N ASP A 69 8.17 26.87 -1.66
CA ASP A 69 8.00 26.54 -3.08
C ASP A 69 7.40 25.15 -3.32
N SER A 70 7.40 24.27 -2.30
CA SER A 70 6.97 22.87 -2.43
C SER A 70 5.50 22.72 -2.83
N LYS A 71 4.65 23.70 -2.49
CA LYS A 71 3.22 23.66 -2.84
C LYS A 71 2.97 23.80 -4.34
N LYS A 72 3.81 24.58 -5.04
CA LYS A 72 3.69 24.76 -6.49
C LYS A 72 4.14 23.48 -7.20
N ASP A 73 5.28 22.95 -6.78
CA ASP A 73 5.84 21.71 -7.33
C ASP A 73 4.94 20.50 -7.07
N GLU A 74 4.31 20.42 -5.89
CA GLU A 74 3.33 19.39 -5.57
C GLU A 74 2.09 19.46 -6.48
N LYS A 75 1.63 20.67 -6.81
CA LYS A 75 0.51 20.86 -7.73
C LYS A 75 0.87 20.42 -9.15
N GLU A 76 2.03 20.86 -9.64
CA GLU A 76 2.55 20.45 -10.95
C GLU A 76 2.73 18.93 -11.04
N ALA A 77 3.34 18.31 -10.02
CA ALA A 77 3.51 16.87 -9.95
C ALA A 77 2.16 16.12 -9.99
N LYS A 78 1.13 16.62 -9.30
CA LYS A 78 -0.22 16.04 -9.33
C LYS A 78 -0.85 16.13 -10.71
N GLU A 79 -0.69 17.24 -11.42
CA GLU A 79 -1.22 17.42 -12.77
C GLU A 79 -0.54 16.47 -13.76
N ILE A 80 0.79 16.38 -13.71
CA ILE A 80 1.59 15.49 -14.56
C ILE A 80 1.26 14.02 -14.31
N LEU A 81 1.26 13.59 -13.04
CA LEU A 81 0.96 12.21 -12.69
C LEU A 81 -0.51 11.85 -12.97
N SER A 82 -1.43 12.81 -12.86
CA SER A 82 -2.82 12.63 -13.32
C SER A 82 -2.89 12.40 -14.83
N GLY A 83 -2.08 13.13 -15.62
CA GLY A 83 -1.92 12.89 -17.06
C GLY A 83 -1.43 11.48 -17.38
N LEU A 84 -0.36 11.04 -16.70
CA LEU A 84 0.18 9.67 -16.82
C LEU A 84 -0.91 8.62 -16.55
N TRP A 85 -1.70 8.80 -15.48
CA TRP A 85 -2.79 7.86 -15.15
C TRP A 85 -3.93 7.85 -16.16
N LYS A 86 -4.14 8.93 -16.94
CA LYS A 86 -5.11 8.93 -18.04
C LYS A 86 -4.61 8.05 -19.19
N VAL A 87 -3.36 8.25 -19.60
CA VAL A 87 -2.72 7.44 -20.66
C VAL A 87 -2.74 5.96 -20.32
N ILE A 88 -2.43 5.58 -19.08
CA ILE A 88 -2.47 4.18 -18.62
C ILE A 88 -3.87 3.55 -18.70
N LYS A 89 -4.93 4.35 -18.54
CA LYS A 89 -6.32 3.84 -18.52
C LYS A 89 -6.93 3.69 -19.91
N GLU A 90 -6.28 4.23 -20.94
CA GLU A 90 -6.76 4.12 -22.32
C GLU A 90 -6.54 2.71 -22.86
N HIS A 91 -7.59 2.11 -23.43
CA HIS A 91 -7.54 0.72 -23.93
C HIS A 91 -6.50 0.52 -25.04
N GLU A 92 -6.22 1.55 -25.84
CA GLU A 92 -5.17 1.49 -26.87
C GLU A 92 -3.75 1.30 -26.31
N ASN A 93 -3.58 1.55 -25.01
CA ASN A 93 -2.29 1.51 -24.32
C ASN A 93 -2.11 0.25 -23.45
N GLU A 94 -3.05 -0.69 -23.47
CA GLU A 94 -3.04 -1.87 -22.59
C GLU A 94 -1.83 -2.79 -22.80
N ASN A 95 -1.26 -2.80 -24.01
CA ASN A 95 -0.11 -3.63 -24.39
C ASN A 95 1.22 -2.86 -24.48
N LEU A 96 1.23 -1.57 -24.13
CA LEU A 96 2.45 -0.77 -24.15
C LEU A 96 3.31 -1.05 -22.94
N ASP A 97 4.63 -0.97 -23.12
CA ASP A 97 5.57 -1.01 -22.00
C ASP A 97 5.64 0.35 -21.26
N VAL A 98 6.28 0.37 -20.08
CA VAL A 98 6.43 1.62 -19.32
C VAL A 98 7.14 2.72 -20.11
N SER A 99 8.15 2.37 -20.91
CA SER A 99 8.95 3.34 -21.66
C SER A 99 8.11 4.03 -22.73
N GLU A 100 7.26 3.28 -23.43
CA GLU A 100 6.30 3.78 -24.40
C GLU A 100 5.23 4.66 -23.75
N ILE A 101 4.69 4.25 -22.59
CA ILE A 101 3.75 5.06 -21.81
C ILE A 101 4.37 6.38 -21.37
N PHE A 102 5.62 6.34 -20.92
CA PHE A 102 6.36 7.54 -20.51
C PHE A 102 6.58 8.46 -21.70
N ASN A 103 7.02 7.94 -22.85
CA ASN A 103 7.18 8.73 -24.07
C ASN A 103 5.85 9.39 -24.51
N LYS A 104 4.73 8.66 -24.51
CA LYS A 104 3.39 9.21 -24.81
C LYS A 104 2.97 10.30 -23.81
N SER A 105 3.35 10.14 -22.55
CA SER A 105 3.04 11.11 -21.49
C SER A 105 4.02 12.29 -21.44
N GLY A 106 5.05 12.32 -22.29
CA GLY A 106 6.10 13.34 -22.26
C GLY A 106 7.03 13.23 -21.03
N LEU A 107 7.17 12.02 -20.49
CA LEU A 107 7.94 11.73 -19.28
C LEU A 107 9.17 10.88 -19.58
N THR A 108 10.15 10.99 -18.69
CA THR A 108 11.26 10.06 -18.56
C THR A 108 11.18 9.44 -17.17
N GLN A 109 11.89 8.33 -16.95
CA GLN A 109 12.00 7.73 -15.62
C GLN A 109 12.54 8.73 -14.57
N GLU A 110 13.51 9.57 -14.93
CA GLU A 110 14.07 10.58 -14.02
C GLU A 110 13.06 11.68 -13.67
N SER A 111 12.33 12.18 -14.66
CA SER A 111 11.25 13.15 -14.44
C SER A 111 10.15 12.55 -13.56
N PHE A 112 9.76 11.30 -13.84
CA PHE A 112 8.79 10.58 -13.03
C PHE A 112 9.25 10.47 -11.55
N GLU A 113 10.48 10.02 -11.31
CA GLU A 113 11.05 9.94 -9.96
C GLU A 113 11.04 11.31 -9.25
N LYS A 114 11.41 12.37 -9.96
CA LYS A 114 11.40 13.74 -9.43
C LYS A 114 9.99 14.16 -9.01
N TYR A 115 8.99 14.01 -9.87
CA TYR A 115 7.61 14.39 -9.57
C TYR A 115 7.01 13.52 -8.45
N PHE A 116 7.33 12.22 -8.43
CA PHE A 116 6.82 11.30 -7.41
C PHE A 116 7.27 11.67 -5.98
N ARG A 117 8.47 12.25 -5.82
CA ARG A 117 8.98 12.75 -4.53
C ARG A 117 8.14 13.86 -3.91
N PHE A 118 7.46 14.66 -4.73
CA PHE A 118 6.58 15.73 -4.25
C PHE A 118 5.20 15.22 -3.81
N ILE A 119 4.80 14.03 -4.26
CA ILE A 119 3.50 13.42 -3.90
C ILE A 119 3.64 12.48 -2.69
N THR A 120 4.79 11.84 -2.52
CA THR A 120 4.99 10.93 -1.39
C THR A 120 5.30 11.68 -0.10
N ASN A 121 4.63 11.28 0.98
CA ASN A 121 4.84 11.85 2.32
C ASN A 121 5.80 11.02 3.19
N ARG A 122 6.22 9.85 2.70
CA ARG A 122 7.14 8.94 3.40
C ARG A 122 8.12 8.28 2.45
N ASN A 123 9.25 7.82 2.98
CA ASN A 123 10.19 6.99 2.24
C ASN A 123 9.43 5.75 1.74
N THR A 124 9.40 5.55 0.42
CA THR A 124 8.62 4.50 -0.21
C THR A 124 9.44 3.82 -1.30
N VAL A 125 9.45 2.49 -1.30
CA VAL A 125 9.99 1.71 -2.42
C VAL A 125 8.94 1.69 -3.54
N VAL A 126 9.35 2.11 -4.74
CA VAL A 126 8.60 1.91 -5.97
C VAL A 126 9.33 0.82 -6.75
N LEU A 127 8.62 -0.27 -7.05
CA LEU A 127 9.19 -1.41 -7.80
C LEU A 127 9.19 -1.11 -9.29
N LYS A 128 10.14 -1.72 -10.02
CA LYS A 128 9.99 -1.92 -11.46
C LYS A 128 8.64 -2.60 -11.71
N ARG A 129 7.84 -2.05 -12.61
CA ARG A 129 6.46 -2.48 -12.83
C ARG A 129 5.96 -2.08 -14.19
N GLU A 130 5.52 -3.05 -14.98
CA GLU A 130 4.86 -2.81 -16.27
C GLU A 130 3.39 -2.37 -16.10
N PRO A 131 2.76 -1.73 -17.10
CA PRO A 131 1.39 -1.22 -16.99
C PRO A 131 0.33 -2.30 -16.70
N ASN A 132 0.53 -3.52 -17.20
CA ASN A 132 -0.32 -4.68 -16.92
C ASN A 132 -0.21 -5.16 -15.44
N GLU A 133 0.86 -4.81 -14.73
CA GLU A 133 1.17 -5.24 -13.36
C GLU A 133 0.73 -4.22 -12.29
N ILE A 134 0.11 -3.10 -12.68
CA ILE A 134 -0.33 -2.02 -11.75
C ILE A 134 -1.30 -2.49 -10.66
N TYR A 135 -1.94 -3.65 -10.85
CA TYR A 135 -2.81 -4.31 -9.87
C TYR A 135 -2.20 -5.59 -9.25
N THR A 136 -1.02 -6.01 -9.66
CA THR A 136 -0.31 -7.14 -9.07
C THR A 136 0.36 -6.70 -7.77
N ASN A 137 0.08 -7.44 -6.69
CA ASN A 137 0.75 -7.26 -5.41
C ASN A 137 2.18 -7.80 -5.47
N GLN A 138 3.07 -7.25 -4.66
CA GLN A 138 4.45 -7.68 -4.62
C GLN A 138 4.61 -9.01 -3.88
N TYR A 139 5.44 -9.90 -4.41
CA TYR A 139 5.65 -11.25 -3.91
C TYR A 139 7.10 -11.72 -4.11
N ASN A 140 7.46 -12.79 -3.42
CA ASN A 140 8.72 -13.50 -3.62
C ASN A 140 8.42 -14.77 -4.41
N PRO A 141 9.02 -14.98 -5.60
CA PRO A 141 8.69 -16.13 -6.45
C PRO A 141 8.86 -17.48 -5.76
N HIS A 142 9.93 -17.65 -4.97
CA HIS A 142 10.22 -18.91 -4.29
C HIS A 142 9.24 -19.17 -3.14
N LEU A 143 8.94 -18.14 -2.34
CA LEU A 143 7.96 -18.28 -1.26
C LEU A 143 6.55 -18.49 -1.80
N LEU A 144 6.20 -17.84 -2.93
CA LEU A 144 4.89 -17.97 -3.53
C LEU A 144 4.62 -19.40 -3.99
N ARG A 145 5.61 -20.07 -4.59
CA ARG A 145 5.50 -21.50 -4.96
C ARG A 145 5.26 -22.39 -3.75
N ALA A 146 5.96 -22.13 -2.65
CA ALA A 146 5.81 -22.92 -1.43
C ALA A 146 4.49 -22.65 -0.69
N TRP A 147 3.99 -21.41 -0.75
CA TRP A 147 2.84 -20.96 0.04
C TRP A 147 1.51 -21.03 -0.72
N ASN A 148 1.53 -20.76 -2.03
CA ASN A 148 0.36 -20.72 -2.92
C ASN A 148 -0.84 -19.90 -2.40
N ALA A 149 -0.56 -18.76 -1.75
CA ALA A 149 -1.56 -17.82 -1.28
C ALA A 149 -0.99 -16.39 -1.28
N ASN A 150 -1.87 -15.39 -1.18
CA ASN A 150 -1.46 -13.98 -1.15
C ASN A 150 -0.44 -13.71 -0.04
N MET A 151 0.60 -12.93 -0.33
CA MET A 151 1.62 -12.52 0.62
C MET A 151 1.72 -10.99 0.66
N ASP A 152 1.85 -10.41 1.84
CA ASP A 152 2.13 -8.98 2.02
C ASP A 152 3.58 -8.82 2.51
N ILE A 153 4.53 -8.92 1.57
CA ILE A 153 5.95 -8.73 1.85
C ILE A 153 6.36 -7.30 1.49
N GLN A 154 7.15 -6.63 2.35
CA GLN A 154 7.58 -5.24 2.11
C GLN A 154 9.03 -5.06 2.53
N TYR A 155 9.79 -4.29 1.74
CA TYR A 155 11.14 -3.89 2.11
C TYR A 155 11.07 -2.77 3.16
N ILE A 156 11.77 -2.97 4.28
CA ILE A 156 11.74 -2.04 5.42
C ILE A 156 12.78 -0.94 5.19
N LEU A 157 12.32 0.31 5.13
CA LEU A 157 13.17 1.50 5.01
C LEU A 157 13.45 2.17 6.36
N ASP A 158 12.67 1.86 7.39
CA ASP A 158 12.79 2.43 8.72
C ASP A 158 12.51 1.35 9.78
N ALA A 159 13.54 1.06 10.60
CA ALA A 159 13.44 0.07 11.67
C ALA A 159 12.44 0.50 12.75
N PHE A 160 12.33 1.80 13.04
CA PHE A 160 11.39 2.29 14.04
C PHE A 160 9.95 2.03 13.59
N SER A 161 9.60 2.37 12.35
CA SER A 161 8.30 2.04 11.74
C SER A 161 7.98 0.54 11.81
N CYS A 162 8.98 -0.33 11.60
CA CYS A 162 8.81 -1.79 11.74
C CYS A 162 8.49 -2.20 13.19
N VAL A 163 9.23 -1.69 14.16
CA VAL A 163 9.00 -1.99 15.59
C VAL A 163 7.62 -1.48 16.03
N VAL A 164 7.27 -0.24 15.68
CA VAL A 164 5.94 0.34 15.97
C VAL A 164 4.83 -0.51 15.34
N TYR A 165 5.02 -0.98 14.11
CA TYR A 165 4.07 -1.87 13.45
C TYR A 165 3.89 -3.16 14.25
N ILE A 166 4.98 -3.85 14.61
CA ILE A 166 4.93 -5.09 15.41
C ILE A 166 4.21 -4.86 16.74
N ILE A 167 4.58 -3.81 17.48
CA ILE A 167 3.94 -3.44 18.75
C ILE A 167 2.44 -3.19 18.55
N SER A 168 2.05 -2.47 17.50
CA SER A 168 0.63 -2.19 17.22
C SER A 168 -0.19 -3.44 16.94
N TYR A 169 0.43 -4.50 16.40
CA TYR A 169 -0.21 -5.78 16.17
C TYR A 169 -0.34 -6.60 17.45
N ILE A 170 0.72 -6.66 18.25
CA ILE A 170 0.72 -7.40 19.52
C ILE A 170 -0.28 -6.77 20.50
N SER A 171 -0.30 -5.44 20.60
CA SER A 171 -1.22 -4.68 21.47
C SER A 171 -2.63 -4.50 20.90
N LYS A 172 -2.99 -5.18 19.80
CA LYS A 172 -4.28 -4.98 19.14
C LYS A 172 -5.46 -5.33 20.05
N ALA A 173 -5.37 -6.45 20.77
CA ALA A 173 -6.42 -6.90 21.70
C ALA A 173 -6.58 -5.92 22.87
N GLU A 174 -5.46 -5.44 23.44
CA GLU A 174 -5.45 -4.46 24.53
C GLU A 174 -6.08 -3.13 24.08
N ARG A 175 -5.79 -2.69 22.86
CA ARG A 175 -6.39 -1.49 22.28
C ARG A 175 -7.90 -1.63 22.07
N GLU A 176 -8.36 -2.78 21.57
CA GLU A 176 -9.79 -3.07 21.40
C GLU A 176 -10.52 -3.10 22.74
N LEU A 177 -9.91 -3.71 23.76
CA LEU A 177 -10.42 -3.70 25.13
C LEU A 177 -10.45 -2.29 25.72
N GLY A 178 -9.39 -1.50 25.54
CA GLY A 178 -9.32 -0.11 26.01
C GLY A 178 -10.40 0.77 25.40
N LEU A 179 -10.70 0.60 24.11
CA LEU A 179 -11.81 1.30 23.45
C LEU A 179 -13.18 0.88 24.02
N LEU A 180 -13.38 -0.42 24.24
CA LEU A 180 -14.61 -0.93 24.84
C LEU A 180 -14.81 -0.33 26.24
N LEU A 181 -13.77 -0.35 27.08
CA LEU A 181 -13.81 0.22 28.43
C LEU A 181 -14.09 1.73 28.41
N GLN A 182 -13.50 2.45 27.46
CA GLN A 182 -13.75 3.89 27.30
C GLN A 182 -15.21 4.16 26.91
N GLN A 183 -15.79 3.35 26.03
CA GLN A 183 -17.21 3.45 25.68
C GLN A 183 -18.12 3.12 26.86
N THR A 184 -17.85 2.03 27.58
CA THR A 184 -18.62 1.66 28.78
C THR A 184 -18.55 2.75 29.85
N LYS A 185 -17.38 3.39 30.03
CA LYS A 185 -17.23 4.54 30.91
C LYS A 185 -18.12 5.71 30.48
N ASN A 186 -18.09 6.08 29.20
CA ASN A 186 -18.90 7.18 28.68
C ASN A 186 -20.41 6.88 28.85
N GLU A 187 -20.86 5.66 28.52
CA GLU A 187 -22.26 5.25 28.69
C GLU A 187 -22.69 5.27 30.17
N ALA A 188 -21.80 4.90 31.08
CA ALA A 188 -22.05 4.97 32.51
C ALA A 188 -22.19 6.42 33.00
N GLU A 189 -21.38 7.35 32.48
CA GLU A 189 -21.46 8.78 32.75
C GLU A 189 -22.75 9.42 32.17
N GLU A 190 -23.26 8.89 31.06
CA GLU A 190 -24.53 9.28 30.44
C GLU A 190 -25.77 8.68 31.13
N GLY A 191 -25.59 7.92 32.22
CA GLY A 191 -26.68 7.40 33.06
C GLY A 191 -27.13 5.96 32.75
N ASN A 192 -26.38 5.20 31.95
CA ASN A 192 -26.68 3.79 31.69
C ASN A 192 -26.37 2.93 32.93
N LEU A 193 -27.42 2.50 33.64
CA LEU A 193 -27.33 1.69 34.87
C LEU A 193 -26.63 0.35 34.67
N ASN A 194 -26.76 -0.27 33.48
CA ASN A 194 -26.15 -1.56 33.19
C ASN A 194 -24.62 -1.43 32.97
N ALA A 195 -24.19 -0.37 32.29
CA ALA A 195 -22.78 -0.02 32.16
C ALA A 195 -22.15 0.32 33.54
N GLN A 196 -22.87 1.05 34.39
CA GLN A 196 -22.44 1.36 35.76
C GLN A 196 -22.26 0.11 36.63
N GLN A 197 -23.19 -0.85 36.55
CA GLN A 197 -23.09 -2.13 37.26
C GLN A 197 -21.92 -2.99 36.73
N THR A 198 -21.74 -3.02 35.42
CA THR A 198 -20.64 -3.76 34.77
C THR A 198 -19.27 -3.23 35.21
N LEU A 199 -19.07 -1.90 35.24
CA LEU A 199 -17.83 -1.28 35.73
C LEU A 199 -17.57 -1.57 37.22
N LYS A 200 -18.62 -1.56 38.06
CA LYS A 200 -18.50 -1.91 39.49
C LYS A 200 -18.05 -3.36 39.70
N ASN A 201 -18.58 -4.30 38.90
CA ASN A 201 -18.20 -5.71 38.97
C ASN A 201 -16.77 -5.94 38.43
N TRP A 202 -16.33 -5.16 37.44
CA TRP A 202 -14.97 -5.24 36.89
C TRP A 202 -13.89 -4.75 37.87
N ASN A 203 -14.18 -3.72 38.67
CA ASN A 203 -13.25 -3.24 39.71
C ASN A 203 -12.91 -4.31 40.77
N PHE A 204 -13.77 -5.31 40.97
CA PHE A 204 -13.50 -6.43 41.88
C PHE A 204 -12.53 -7.48 41.31
N ILE A 205 -12.26 -7.48 40.00
CA ILE A 205 -11.44 -8.49 39.32
C ILE A 205 -9.98 -8.01 39.12
N LEU A 206 -9.73 -6.70 39.20
CA LEU A 206 -8.42 -6.08 38.94
C LEU A 206 -7.71 -5.53 40.19
N THR A 207 -8.29 -5.69 41.38
CA THR A 207 -7.58 -5.50 42.65
C THR A 207 -6.92 -6.83 43.04
N PRO A 208 -5.59 -6.87 43.28
CA PRO A 208 -4.89 -8.08 43.70
C PRO A 208 -5.41 -8.64 45.04
#